data_AF-A0A7X7RPB9-F1
#
_entry.id   AF-A0A7X7RPB9-F1
#
_cell.length_a   1.000
_cell.length_b   1.000
_cell.length_c   1.000
_cell.angle_alpha   90.00
_cell.angle_beta   90.00
_cell.angle_gamma   90.00
#
_symmetry.space_group_name_H-M   'P 1'
#
loop_
_entity.id
_entity.type
_entity.pdbx_description
1 polymer ?
#
loop_
_entity_poly.entity_id
_entity_poly.type
_entity_poly.pdbx_seq_one_letter_code
_entity_poly.pdbx_strand_id
1 'polypeptide(L)' 'GLAFGLDRLVMLMVGAESIREVMAFPKVKDASCLLSNAPDVVEDKQLEELCIKIAEPQTKAEEA' A
#
# COMPACT_ATOMS: atom_id res chain seq x y z
N GLY A 1 -7.51 26.08 -6.11
CA GLY A 1 -8.25 24.88 -6.54
C GLY A 1 -8.70 24.09 -5.33
N LEU A 2 -9.68 23.21 -5.48
CA LEU A 2 -10.19 22.32 -4.43
C LEU A 2 -10.11 20.86 -4.91
N ALA A 3 -9.80 19.92 -4.02
CA ALA A 3 -9.87 18.48 -4.28
C ALA A 3 -10.78 17.81 -3.25
N PHE A 4 -11.66 16.92 -3.71
CA PHE A 4 -12.56 16.15 -2.85
C PHE A 4 -12.01 14.75 -2.60
N GLY A 5 -12.12 14.27 -1.36
CA GLY A 5 -11.86 12.88 -1.03
C GLY A 5 -13.09 12.02 -1.33
N LEU A 6 -13.16 11.45 -2.54
CA LEU A 6 -14.31 10.68 -3.00
C LEU A 6 -14.67 9.51 -2.07
N ASP A 7 -13.68 8.74 -1.61
CA ASP A 7 -13.90 7.59 -0.74
C ASP A 7 -14.55 8.01 0.58
N ARG A 8 -14.11 9.14 1.15
CA ARG A 8 -14.69 9.70 2.37
C ARG A 8 -16.09 10.27 2.14
N LEU A 9 -16.32 10.91 0.99
CA LEU A 9 -17.64 11.40 0.62
C LEU A 9 -18.64 10.23 0.56
N VAL A 10 -18.29 9.17 -0.16
CA VAL A 10 -19.14 7.99 -0.31
C VAL A 10 -19.34 7.30 1.04
N MET A 11 -18.28 7.12 1.84
CA MET A 11 -18.36 6.55 3.19
C MET A 11 -19.38 7.29 4.07
N LEU A 12 -19.36 8.64 4.05
CA LEU A 12 -20.32 9.46 4.79
C LEU A 12 -21.75 9.34 4.23
N MET A 13 -21.91 9.23 2.91
CA MET A 13 -23.23 9.06 2.28
C MET A 13 -23.88 7.71 2.65
N VAL A 14 -23.09 6.66 2.81
CA VAL A 14 -23.58 5.31 3.16
C VAL A 14 -23.57 5.04 4.67
N GLY A 15 -23.03 5.95 5.48
CA GLY A 15 -22.91 5.77 6.94
C GLY A 15 -21.93 4.68 7.36
N ALA A 16 -20.92 4.38 6.53
CA ALA A 16 -19.91 3.37 6.82
C ALA A 16 -18.89 3.87 7.86
N GLU A 17 -18.35 2.96 8.68
CA GLU A 17 -17.36 3.31 9.72
C GLU A 17 -15.94 3.40 9.16
N SER A 18 -15.67 2.70 8.05
CA SER A 18 -14.37 2.68 7.39
C SER A 18 -14.48 2.94 5.89
N ILE A 19 -13.53 3.70 5.33
CA ILE A 19 -13.38 3.85 3.87
C ILE A 19 -13.16 2.51 3.17
N ARG A 20 -12.70 1.48 3.90
CA ARG A 20 -12.51 0.13 3.36
C ARG A 20 -13.82 -0.56 2.99
N GLU A 21 -14.95 -0.13 3.54
CA GLU A 21 -16.27 -0.67 3.22
C GLU A 21 -16.83 -0.15 1.89
N VAL A 22 -16.29 0.96 1.38
CA VAL A 22 -16.68 1.57 0.09
C VAL A 22 -15.65 1.30 -1.02
N MET A 23 -14.64 0.48 -0.75
CA MET A 23 -13.62 0.06 -1.71
C MET A 23 -13.79 -1.42 -2.05
N ALA A 24 -13.73 -1.79 -3.32
CA ALA A 24 -13.88 -3.19 -3.75
C ALA A 24 -12.74 -4.10 -3.24
N PHE A 25 -11.50 -3.61 -3.26
CA PHE A 25 -10.31 -4.36 -2.84
C PHE A 25 -9.43 -3.50 -1.91
N PRO A 26 -9.84 -3.33 -0.63
CA PRO A 26 -9.09 -2.51 0.30
C PRO A 26 -7.75 -3.15 0.65
N LYS A 27 -6.72 -2.32 0.85
CA LYS A 27 -5.47 -2.75 1.48
C LYS A 27 -5.63 -2.77 3.00
N VAL A 28 -4.82 -3.58 3.67
CA VAL A 28 -4.70 -3.58 5.14
C VAL A 28 -3.73 -2.48 5.61
N LYS A 29 -3.58 -2.32 6.93
CA LYS A 29 -2.86 -1.17 7.54
C LYS A 29 -1.37 -1.11 7.17
N ASP A 30 -0.76 -2.25 6.86
CA ASP A 30 0.63 -2.38 6.41
C ASP A 30 0.79 -2.22 4.89
N ALA A 31 -0.24 -1.71 4.21
CA ALA A 31 -0.34 -1.55 2.76
C ALA A 31 -0.34 -2.86 1.95
N SER A 32 -0.45 -4.01 2.61
CA SER A 32 -0.56 -5.30 1.92
C SER A 32 -1.99 -5.60 1.44
N CYS A 33 -2.08 -6.53 0.50
CA CYS A 33 -3.30 -6.95 -0.19
C CYS A 33 -3.43 -8.45 -0.11
N LEU A 34 -4.25 -8.91 0.84
CA LEU A 34 -4.41 -10.33 1.14
C LEU A 34 -4.97 -11.16 -0.04
N LEU A 35 -5.80 -10.56 -0.90
CA LEU A 35 -6.37 -11.25 -2.05
C LEU A 35 -5.32 -11.59 -3.12
N SER A 36 -4.35 -10.70 -3.33
CA SER A 36 -3.35 -10.81 -4.39
C SER A 36 -1.94 -11.11 -3.88
N ASN A 37 -1.78 -11.28 -2.57
CA ASN A 37 -0.48 -11.35 -1.88
C ASN A 37 0.51 -10.24 -2.28
N ALA A 38 0.02 -9.02 -2.52
CA ALA A 38 0.86 -7.88 -2.87
C ALA A 38 1.17 -7.01 -1.64
N PRO A 39 2.34 -6.37 -1.50
CA PRO A 39 3.51 -6.46 -2.38
C PRO A 39 4.19 -7.84 -2.30
N ASP A 40 4.87 -8.23 -3.36
CA ASP A 40 5.61 -9.49 -3.46
C ASP A 40 6.99 -9.26 -4.10
N VAL A 41 7.87 -10.25 -3.98
CA VAL A 41 9.20 -10.24 -4.57
C VAL A 41 9.12 -10.41 -6.10
N VAL A 42 10.04 -9.76 -6.81
CA VAL A 42 10.18 -9.85 -8.27
C VAL A 42 11.41 -10.70 -8.62
N GLU A 43 11.46 -11.22 -9.85
CA GLU A 43 12.61 -11.99 -10.31
C GLU A 43 13.84 -11.10 -10.52
N ASP A 44 15.03 -11.61 -10.22
CA ASP A 44 16.30 -10.87 -10.37
C ASP A 44 16.50 -10.37 -11.80
N LYS A 45 16.06 -11.15 -12.80
CA LYS A 45 16.13 -10.75 -14.21
C LYS A 45 15.37 -9.45 -14.50
N GLN A 46 14.20 -9.25 -13.87
CA GLN A 46 13.41 -8.02 -14.04
C GLN A 46 14.10 -6.80 -13.41
N LEU A 47 14.84 -7.01 -12.31
CA LEU A 47 15.64 -5.96 -11.68
C LEU A 47 16.86 -5.60 -12.53
N GLU A 48 17.54 -6.60 -13.11
CA GLU A 48 18.66 -6.40 -14.04
C GLU A 48 18.24 -5.63 -15.29
N GLU A 49 17.10 -6.00 -15.90
CA GLU A 49 16.54 -5.30 -17.07
C GLU A 49 16.25 -3.82 -16.79
N LEU A 50 15.88 -3.48 -15.55
CA LEU A 50 15.63 -2.10 -15.11
C LEU A 50 16.87 -1.40 -14.53
N CYS A 51 18.02 -2.09 -14.44
CA CYS A 51 19.24 -1.61 -13.79
C CYS A 51 19.03 -1.18 -12.32
N ILE A 52 18.12 -1.85 -11.59
CA ILE A 52 17.78 -1.57 -10.19
C ILE A 52 18.46 -2.60 -9.28
N LYS A 53 18.93 -2.15 -8.11
CA LYS A 53 19.39 -3.03 -7.02
C LYS A 53 18.62 -2.74 -5.75
N ILE A 54 18.22 -3.78 -5.04
CA ILE A 54 17.63 -3.65 -3.70
C ILE A 54 18.78 -3.38 -2.72
N ALA A 55 18.72 -2.25 -2.04
CA ALA A 55 19.67 -1.93 -0.96
C ALA A 55 19.20 -2.61 0.33
N GLU A 56 20.13 -3.17 1.10
CA GLU A 56 19.81 -3.66 2.44
C GLU A 56 19.35 -2.49 3.32
N PRO A 57 18.25 -2.66 4.08
CA PRO A 57 17.78 -1.62 4.98
C PRO A 57 18.85 -1.32 6.03
N GLN A 58 19.19 -0.05 6.19
CA GLN A 58 20.12 0.41 7.22
C GLN A 58 19.50 0.14 8.59
N THR A 59 19.95 -0.91 9.29
CA THR A 59 19.61 -1.12 10.70
C THR A 59 20.17 0.04 11.51
N LYS A 60 19.30 0.95 11.98
CA LYS A 60 19.70 1.88 13.04
C LYS A 60 20.05 1.04 14.27
N ALA A 61 21.33 1.03 14.63
CA ALA A 61 21.75 0.55 15.94
C ALA A 61 20.99 1.34 17.01
N GLU A 62 20.17 0.63 17.77
CA GLU A 62 19.50 1.12 18.97
C GLU A 62 20.61 1.35 20.01
N GLU A 63 20.95 2.63 20.26
CA GLU A 63 21.82 3.01 21.37
C GLU A 63 21.09 2.72 22.69
N ALA A 64 21.76 1.96 23.55
CA ALA A 64 21.33 1.50 24.87
C ALA A 64 21.23 2.62 25.91
#